data_AF-A0A5B6ZKU6-F1
#
_entry.id   AF-A0A5B6ZKU6-F1
#
_cell.length_a   1.000
_cell.length_b   1.000
_cell.length_c   1.000
_cell.angle_alpha   90.00
_cell.angle_beta   90.00
_cell.angle_gamma   90.00
#
_symmetry.space_group_name_H-M   'P 1'
#
loop_
_entity.id
_entity.type
_entity.pdbx_description
1 polymer ?
#
loop_
_entity_poly.entity_id
_entity_poly.type
_entity_poly.pdbx_seq_one_letter_code
_entity_poly.pdbx_strand_id
1 'polypeptide(L)'
;TPLLYDSHPTTHCSFQVGSKPTRPSTKKMEELLRHFTFLSDQALQDKNFDPYAIEDLMKLFEIEAYKAWAAVELEQDKEVQEAENSMKEAENYLDSAMESAMEEFRRFEEELDRQSKAELYGLVQVAESARKMGKSMEKAATIASKKYIEAALNSAGASMKSAWKGLSNNSNKVHPS
;
A
#
# COMPACT_ATOMS: atom_id res chain seq x y z
N THR A 1 20.81 -0.54 1.16
CA THR A 1 20.41 0.45 0.13
C THR A 1 19.20 1.18 0.67
N PRO A 2 19.25 2.52 0.82
CA PRO A 2 18.17 3.25 1.45
C PRO A 2 17.01 3.44 0.46
N LEU A 3 15.81 3.15 0.94
CA LEU A 3 14.55 3.31 0.23
C LEU A 3 14.35 4.79 -0.13
N LEU A 4 14.37 5.08 -1.43
CA LEU A 4 13.99 6.37 -1.98
C LEU A 4 12.45 6.42 -1.94
N TYR A 5 11.90 7.00 -0.88
CA TYR A 5 10.49 7.38 -0.85
C TYR A 5 10.34 8.59 -1.78
N ASP A 6 9.84 8.35 -3.00
CA ASP A 6 9.52 9.40 -3.93
C ASP A 6 8.41 10.27 -3.33
N SER A 7 8.73 11.55 -3.21
CA SER A 7 7.87 12.58 -2.64
C SER A 7 6.81 12.93 -3.67
N HIS A 8 5.63 12.33 -3.57
CA HIS A 8 4.48 12.76 -4.37
C HIS A 8 4.13 14.21 -4.03
N PRO A 9 3.90 15.08 -5.01
CA PRO A 9 3.43 16.43 -4.76
C PRO A 9 2.00 16.32 -4.22
N THR A 10 1.84 16.66 -2.95
CA THR A 10 0.52 16.88 -2.35
C THR A 10 -0.09 18.06 -3.09
N THR A 11 -1.00 17.78 -4.03
CA THR A 11 -1.87 18.80 -4.61
C THR A 11 -2.73 19.33 -3.47
N HIS A 12 -2.27 20.43 -2.90
CA HIS A 12 -3.05 21.26 -1.99
C HIS A 12 -4.32 21.68 -2.73
N CYS A 13 -5.40 20.93 -2.54
CA CYS A 13 -6.75 21.37 -2.84
C CYS A 13 -7.06 22.49 -1.83
N SER A 14 -6.54 23.68 -2.13
CA SER A 14 -6.82 24.88 -1.38
C SER A 14 -8.23 25.29 -1.78
N PHE A 15 -9.23 24.83 -1.05
CA PHE A 15 -10.57 25.42 -1.08
C PHE A 15 -10.46 26.82 -0.48
N GLN A 16 -9.92 27.75 -1.27
CA GLN A 16 -10.03 29.17 -0.97
C GLN A 16 -11.50 29.51 -1.12
N VAL A 17 -12.18 29.63 0.02
CA VAL A 17 -13.40 30.42 0.14
C VAL A 17 -13.00 31.87 -0.14
N GLY A 18 -12.77 32.18 -1.41
CA GLY A 18 -12.60 33.53 -1.89
C GLY A 18 -13.90 34.24 -1.58
N SER A 19 -13.84 35.24 -0.70
CA SER A 19 -14.93 36.18 -0.48
C SER A 19 -15.29 36.78 -1.84
N LYS A 20 -16.36 36.27 -2.46
CA LYS A 20 -16.81 36.68 -3.80
C LYS A 20 -17.05 38.19 -3.77
N PRO A 21 -16.56 38.94 -4.77
CA PRO A 21 -16.87 40.35 -4.89
C PRO A 21 -18.39 40.52 -4.95
N THR A 22 -18.93 41.49 -4.21
CA THR A 22 -20.37 41.79 -4.20
C THR A 22 -20.87 41.94 -5.63
N ARG A 23 -21.80 41.07 -6.03
CA ARG A 23 -22.32 41.00 -7.40
C ARG A 23 -22.87 42.36 -7.84
N PRO A 24 -22.59 42.84 -9.06
CA PRO A 24 -23.09 44.14 -9.54
C PRO A 24 -24.63 44.27 -9.54
N SER A 25 -25.38 43.16 -9.53
CA SER A 25 -26.84 43.13 -9.38
C SER A 25 -27.32 43.54 -7.97
N THR A 26 -26.51 43.35 -6.92
CA THR A 26 -26.95 43.68 -5.55
C THR A 26 -27.05 45.18 -5.34
N LYS A 27 -26.14 45.97 -5.94
CA LYS A 27 -26.18 47.45 -5.83
C LYS A 27 -27.41 48.06 -6.50
N LYS A 28 -27.83 47.53 -7.65
CA LYS A 28 -29.05 47.99 -8.34
C LYS A 28 -30.31 47.58 -7.60
N MET A 29 -30.36 46.34 -7.09
CA MET A 29 -31.48 45.87 -6.28
C MET A 29 -31.64 46.71 -4.99
N GLU A 30 -30.54 47.05 -4.33
CA GLU A 30 -30.55 47.93 -3.14
C GLU A 30 -31.04 49.35 -3.46
N GLU A 31 -30.67 49.91 -4.60
CA GLU A 31 -31.15 51.22 -5.05
C GLU A 31 -32.66 51.21 -5.31
N LEU A 32 -33.17 50.14 -5.95
CA LEU A 32 -34.60 49.94 -6.17
C LEU A 32 -35.37 49.81 -4.84
N LEU A 33 -34.83 49.09 -3.86
CA LEU A 33 -35.42 48.99 -2.51
C LEU A 33 -35.47 50.32 -1.77
N ARG A 34 -34.42 51.15 -1.90
CA ARG A 34 -34.40 52.51 -1.34
C ARG A 34 -35.46 53.39 -2.00
N HIS A 35 -35.57 53.33 -3.33
CA HIS A 35 -36.56 54.09 -4.07
C HIS A 35 -37.98 53.63 -3.72
N PHE A 36 -38.20 52.34 -3.54
CA PHE A 36 -39.49 51.80 -3.11
C PHE A 36 -39.91 52.32 -1.74
N THR A 37 -38.96 52.34 -0.79
CA THR A 37 -39.19 52.89 0.55
C THR A 37 -39.56 54.36 0.48
N PHE A 38 -38.83 55.14 -0.31
CA PHE A 38 -39.10 56.57 -0.51
C PHE A 38 -40.50 56.83 -1.10
N LEU A 39 -40.88 56.12 -2.17
CA LEU A 39 -42.20 56.28 -2.78
C LEU A 39 -43.32 55.81 -1.85
N SER A 40 -43.08 54.77 -1.06
CA SER A 40 -44.05 54.28 -0.07
C SER A 40 -44.29 55.30 1.04
N ASP A 41 -43.23 55.92 1.55
CA ASP A 41 -43.33 57.00 2.55
C ASP A 41 -44.05 58.23 1.96
N GLN A 42 -43.76 58.59 0.70
CA GLN A 42 -44.42 59.69 0.02
C GLN A 42 -45.92 59.43 -0.18
N ALA A 43 -46.31 58.21 -0.57
CA ALA A 43 -47.71 57.82 -0.76
C ALA A 43 -48.55 57.94 0.52
N LEU A 44 -47.93 57.85 1.71
CA LEU A 44 -48.61 58.03 3.00
C LEU A 44 -48.81 59.50 3.39
N GLN A 45 -47.93 60.39 2.93
CA GLN A 45 -47.88 61.79 3.37
C GLN A 45 -48.46 62.77 2.34
N ASP A 46 -48.34 62.46 1.05
CA ASP A 46 -48.74 63.35 -0.05
C ASP A 46 -50.09 62.93 -0.66
N LYS A 47 -51.08 63.83 -0.60
CA LYS A 47 -52.42 63.60 -1.17
C LYS A 47 -52.46 63.69 -2.71
N ASN A 48 -51.44 64.28 -3.32
CA ASN A 48 -51.29 64.38 -4.77
C ASN A 48 -50.30 63.36 -5.33
N PHE A 49 -49.99 62.32 -4.55
CA PHE A 49 -49.08 61.26 -4.96
C PHE A 49 -49.51 60.62 -6.28
N ASP A 50 -48.55 60.37 -7.17
CA ASP A 50 -48.76 59.69 -8.45
C ASP A 50 -48.61 58.17 -8.28
N PRO A 51 -49.71 57.38 -8.34
CA PRO A 51 -49.65 55.93 -8.18
C PRO A 51 -48.83 55.22 -9.28
N TYR A 52 -48.71 55.83 -10.47
CA TYR A 52 -47.99 55.22 -11.59
C TYR A 52 -46.48 55.15 -11.33
N ALA A 53 -45.94 56.00 -10.47
CA ALA A 53 -44.53 55.98 -10.10
C ALA A 53 -44.11 54.66 -9.41
N ILE A 54 -45.01 54.07 -8.59
CA ILE A 54 -44.76 52.76 -7.98
C ILE A 54 -44.84 51.67 -9.05
N GLU A 55 -45.80 51.75 -9.97
CA GLU A 55 -45.95 50.74 -11.04
C GLU A 55 -44.69 50.68 -11.92
N ASP A 56 -44.16 51.84 -12.33
CA ASP A 56 -42.94 51.90 -13.12
C ASP A 56 -41.72 51.40 -12.36
N LEU A 57 -41.65 51.67 -11.04
CA LEU A 57 -40.63 51.08 -10.20
C LEU A 57 -40.77 49.55 -10.10
N MET A 58 -41.99 49.02 -10.00
CA MET A 58 -42.24 47.56 -9.97
C MET A 58 -41.77 46.86 -11.25
N LYS A 59 -41.93 47.49 -12.42
CA LYS A 59 -41.38 46.98 -13.69
C LYS A 59 -39.84 46.87 -13.65
N LEU A 60 -39.17 47.82 -13.01
CA LEU A 60 -37.71 47.76 -12.82
C LEU A 60 -37.29 46.63 -11.85
N PHE A 61 -38.06 46.40 -10.79
CA PHE A 61 -37.85 45.27 -9.87
C PHE A 61 -37.92 43.93 -10.59
N GLU A 62 -38.96 43.74 -11.41
CA GLU A 62 -39.15 42.51 -12.17
C GLU A 62 -37.96 42.24 -13.10
N ILE A 63 -37.52 43.25 -13.86
CA ILE A 63 -36.37 43.13 -14.77
C ILE A 63 -35.09 42.81 -14.01
N GLU A 64 -34.81 43.50 -12.90
CA GLU A 64 -33.59 43.28 -12.12
C GLU A 64 -33.62 41.92 -11.41
N ALA A 65 -34.79 41.47 -10.94
CA ALA A 65 -34.96 40.14 -10.36
C ALA A 65 -34.70 39.04 -11.39
N TYR A 66 -35.24 39.15 -12.62
CA TYR A 66 -34.96 38.19 -13.68
C TYR A 66 -33.48 38.16 -14.07
N LYS A 67 -32.82 39.32 -14.16
CA LYS A 67 -31.38 39.39 -14.42
C LYS A 67 -30.56 38.74 -13.30
N ALA A 68 -30.92 39.01 -12.05
CA ALA A 68 -30.25 38.43 -10.90
C ALA A 68 -30.41 36.90 -10.88
N TRP A 69 -31.61 36.40 -11.17
CA TRP A 69 -31.87 34.96 -11.24
C TRP A 69 -31.12 34.28 -12.38
N ALA A 70 -31.16 34.84 -13.60
CA ALA A 70 -30.42 34.32 -14.74
C ALA A 70 -28.90 34.33 -14.51
N ALA A 71 -28.38 35.34 -13.82
CA ALA A 71 -26.97 35.40 -13.44
C ALA A 71 -26.58 34.32 -12.41
N VAL A 72 -27.46 34.06 -11.43
CA VAL A 72 -27.27 32.99 -10.44
C VAL A 72 -27.31 31.62 -11.10
N GLU A 73 -28.28 31.36 -11.99
CA GLU A 73 -28.42 30.09 -12.70
C GLU A 73 -27.20 29.80 -13.58
N LEU A 74 -26.73 30.80 -14.33
CA LEU A 74 -25.49 30.67 -15.13
C LEU A 74 -24.24 30.43 -14.28
N GLU A 75 -24.15 31.05 -13.11
CA GLU A 75 -23.03 30.83 -12.18
C GLU A 75 -23.10 29.42 -11.59
N GLN A 76 -24.29 28.97 -11.20
CA GLN A 76 -24.50 27.62 -10.69
C GLN A 76 -24.17 26.55 -11.73
N ASP A 77 -24.58 26.72 -12.98
CA ASP A 77 -24.25 25.79 -14.07
C ASP A 77 -22.73 25.67 -14.28
N LYS A 78 -22.00 26.79 -14.17
CA LYS A 78 -20.53 26.78 -14.25
C LYS A 78 -19.90 26.07 -13.06
N GLU A 79 -20.37 26.35 -11.84
CA GLU A 79 -19.87 25.69 -10.63
C GLU A 79 -20.11 24.17 -10.67
N VAL A 80 -21.27 23.73 -11.15
CA VAL A 80 -21.58 22.31 -11.35
C VAL A 80 -20.64 21.70 -12.38
N GLN A 81 -20.47 22.35 -13.54
CA GLN A 81 -19.58 21.86 -14.59
C GLN A 81 -18.11 21.76 -14.12
N GLU A 82 -17.63 22.75 -13.36
CA GLU A 82 -16.30 22.74 -12.77
C GLU A 82 -16.13 21.62 -11.73
N ALA A 83 -17.14 21.41 -10.88
CA ALA A 83 -17.16 20.32 -9.90
C ALA A 83 -17.16 18.94 -10.57
N GLU A 84 -17.97 18.74 -11.61
CA GLU A 84 -18.02 17.49 -12.39
C GLU A 84 -16.68 17.20 -13.09
N ASN A 85 -16.04 18.23 -13.67
CA ASN A 85 -14.72 18.08 -14.28
C ASN A 85 -13.67 17.69 -13.24
N SER A 86 -13.66 18.36 -12.09
CA SER A 86 -12.73 18.04 -11.00
C SER A 86 -12.94 16.62 -10.45
N MET A 87 -14.20 16.18 -10.30
CA MET A 87 -14.52 14.81 -9.90
C MET A 87 -13.97 13.80 -10.91
N LYS A 88 -14.19 14.04 -12.20
CA LYS A 88 -13.70 13.17 -13.27
C LYS A 88 -12.17 13.10 -13.33
N GLU A 89 -11.49 14.22 -13.11
CA GLU A 89 -10.02 14.23 -13.00
C GLU A 89 -9.54 13.40 -11.81
N ALA A 90 -10.20 13.52 -10.65
CA ALA A 90 -9.88 12.73 -9.47
C ALA A 90 -10.13 11.22 -9.69
N GLU A 91 -11.24 10.85 -10.34
CA GLU A 91 -11.53 9.46 -10.71
C GLU A 91 -10.45 8.88 -11.63
N ASN A 92 -10.09 9.60 -12.71
CA ASN A 92 -9.04 9.16 -13.63
C ASN A 92 -7.68 8.97 -12.94
N TYR A 93 -7.37 9.86 -11.98
CA TYR A 93 -6.15 9.75 -11.18
C TYR A 93 -6.17 8.49 -10.29
N LEU A 94 -7.29 8.26 -9.59
CA LEU A 94 -7.44 7.08 -8.73
C LEU A 94 -7.38 5.77 -9.53
N ASP A 95 -8.03 5.72 -10.69
CA ASP A 95 -7.98 4.56 -11.59
C ASP A 95 -6.55 4.28 -12.06
N SER A 96 -5.82 5.34 -12.45
CA SER A 96 -4.42 5.22 -12.87
C SER A 96 -3.51 4.74 -11.73
N ALA A 97 -3.69 5.28 -10.52
CA ALA A 97 -2.93 4.87 -9.34
C ALA A 97 -3.22 3.42 -8.94
N MET A 98 -4.48 3.01 -9.03
CA MET A 98 -4.91 1.64 -8.74
C MET A 98 -4.34 0.64 -9.75
N GLU A 99 -4.41 0.93 -11.05
CA GLU A 99 -3.84 0.06 -12.09
C GLU A 99 -2.32 -0.07 -11.92
N SER A 100 -1.62 1.04 -11.63
CA SER A 100 -0.19 1.01 -11.34
C SER A 100 0.14 0.15 -10.13
N ALA A 101 -0.61 0.28 -9.04
CA ALA A 101 -0.41 -0.53 -7.84
C ALA A 101 -0.67 -2.02 -8.12
N MET A 102 -1.73 -2.36 -8.85
CA MET A 102 -2.02 -3.75 -9.23
C MET A 102 -0.93 -4.36 -10.12
N GLU A 103 -0.39 -3.58 -11.06
CA GLU A 103 0.74 -4.00 -11.89
C GLU A 103 2.02 -4.23 -11.05
N GLU A 104 2.30 -3.38 -10.06
CA GLU A 104 3.41 -3.59 -9.13
C GLU A 104 3.21 -4.84 -8.27
N PHE A 105 2.00 -5.08 -7.76
CA PHE A 105 1.70 -6.31 -7.02
C PHE A 105 1.88 -7.56 -7.87
N ARG A 106 1.43 -7.54 -9.13
CA ARG A 106 1.64 -8.64 -10.07
C ARG A 106 3.12 -8.97 -10.24
N ARG A 107 3.96 -7.95 -10.48
CA ARG A 107 5.41 -8.12 -10.62
C ARG A 107 6.06 -8.62 -9.33
N PHE A 108 5.60 -8.11 -8.19
CA PHE A 108 6.09 -8.54 -6.88
C PHE A 108 5.80 -10.02 -6.64
N GLU A 109 4.60 -10.50 -6.95
CA GLU A 109 4.23 -11.92 -6.81
C GLU A 109 5.07 -12.83 -7.73
N GLU A 110 5.27 -12.43 -8.99
CA GLU A 110 6.11 -13.16 -9.95
C GLU A 110 7.56 -13.26 -9.46
N GLU A 111 8.12 -12.16 -8.96
CA GLU A 111 9.48 -12.11 -8.44
C GLU A 111 9.61 -12.93 -7.14
N LEU A 112 8.62 -12.87 -6.26
CA LEU A 112 8.57 -13.66 -5.03
C LEU A 112 8.51 -15.16 -5.34
N ASP A 113 7.68 -15.60 -6.28
CA ASP A 113 7.61 -17.00 -6.69
C ASP A 113 8.93 -17.47 -7.32
N ARG A 114 9.54 -16.64 -8.16
CA ARG A 114 10.85 -16.92 -8.76
C ARG A 114 11.94 -17.09 -7.69
N GLN A 115 12.01 -16.19 -6.72
CA GLN A 115 12.99 -16.27 -5.63
C GLN A 115 12.72 -17.46 -4.72
N SER A 116 11.47 -17.71 -4.34
CA SER A 116 11.05 -18.85 -3.52
C SER A 116 11.47 -20.18 -4.17
N LYS A 117 11.23 -20.34 -5.48
CA LYS A 117 11.68 -21.52 -6.23
C LYS A 117 13.20 -21.64 -6.22
N ALA A 118 13.94 -20.55 -6.45
CA ALA A 118 15.39 -20.57 -6.45
C ALA A 118 15.96 -20.98 -5.07
N GLU A 119 15.41 -20.44 -3.99
CA GLU A 119 15.79 -20.80 -2.63
C GLU A 119 15.47 -22.26 -2.31
N LEU A 120 14.28 -22.74 -2.69
CA LEU A 120 13.88 -24.14 -2.52
C LEU A 120 14.84 -25.09 -3.26
N TYR A 121 15.17 -24.80 -4.51
CA TYR A 121 16.14 -25.62 -5.27
C TYR A 121 17.53 -25.60 -4.62
N GLY A 122 17.98 -24.45 -4.11
CA GLY A 122 19.22 -24.34 -3.36
C GLY A 122 19.23 -25.22 -2.10
N LEU A 123 18.16 -25.15 -1.30
CA LEU A 123 18.00 -25.98 -0.10
C LEU A 123 17.99 -27.48 -0.42
N VAL A 124 17.28 -27.88 -1.48
CA VAL A 124 17.27 -29.27 -1.95
C VAL A 124 18.67 -29.74 -2.35
N GLN A 125 19.43 -28.93 -3.09
CA GLN A 125 20.81 -29.27 -3.45
C GLN A 125 21.74 -29.42 -2.23
N VAL A 126 21.63 -28.51 -1.25
CA VAL A 126 22.40 -28.60 -0.01
C VAL A 126 22.02 -29.87 0.75
N ALA A 127 20.73 -30.17 0.89
CA ALA A 127 20.24 -31.36 1.56
C ALA A 127 20.70 -32.66 0.86
N GLU A 128 20.67 -32.71 -0.47
CA GLU A 128 21.17 -33.84 -1.24
C GLU A 128 22.68 -34.03 -1.06
N SER A 129 23.44 -32.94 -1.05
CA SER A 129 24.89 -32.95 -0.84
C SER A 129 25.24 -33.47 0.56
N ALA A 130 24.54 -32.96 1.58
CA ALA A 130 24.68 -33.44 2.96
C ALA A 130 24.31 -34.93 3.08
N ARG A 131 23.24 -35.39 2.40
CA ARG A 131 22.84 -36.80 2.40
C ARG A 131 23.88 -37.70 1.73
N LYS A 132 24.46 -37.28 0.60
CA LYS A 132 25.54 -38.01 -0.09
C LYS A 132 26.78 -38.10 0.81
N MET A 133 27.15 -37.01 1.47
CA MET A 133 28.26 -36.97 2.42
C MET A 133 28.00 -37.87 3.64
N GLY A 134 26.80 -37.83 4.23
CA GLY A 134 26.42 -38.71 5.34
C GLY A 134 26.57 -40.18 4.98
N LYS A 135 26.09 -40.60 3.79
CA LYS A 135 26.25 -41.98 3.30
C LYS A 135 27.71 -42.40 3.08
N SER A 136 28.57 -41.50 2.60
CA SER A 136 29.99 -41.82 2.40
C SER A 136 30.72 -41.94 3.73
N MET A 137 30.44 -41.05 4.68
CA MET A 137 30.97 -41.12 6.04
C MET A 137 30.52 -42.39 6.77
N GLU A 138 29.25 -42.75 6.67
CA GLU A 138 28.71 -44.00 7.24
C GLU A 138 29.46 -45.24 6.72
N LYS A 139 29.71 -45.31 5.41
CA LYS A 139 30.51 -46.39 4.81
C LYS A 139 31.94 -46.41 5.35
N ALA A 140 32.59 -45.25 5.42
CA ALA A 140 33.96 -45.13 5.93
C ALA A 140 34.05 -45.55 7.41
N ALA A 141 33.12 -45.08 8.24
CA ALA A 141 33.01 -45.46 9.65
C ALA A 141 32.74 -46.95 9.82
N THR A 142 31.89 -47.55 8.98
CA THR A 142 31.64 -49.00 8.99
C THR A 142 32.90 -49.80 8.65
N ILE A 143 33.67 -49.38 7.65
CA ILE A 143 34.94 -50.03 7.29
C ILE A 143 35.95 -49.92 8.45
N ALA A 144 36.10 -48.73 9.03
CA ALA A 144 36.99 -48.50 10.16
C ALA A 144 36.58 -49.34 11.38
N SER A 145 35.29 -49.40 11.70
CA SER A 145 34.72 -50.22 12.77
C SER A 145 35.01 -51.71 12.56
N LYS A 146 34.79 -52.23 11.33
CA LYS A 146 35.12 -53.63 11.00
C LYS A 146 36.60 -53.93 11.21
N LYS A 147 37.51 -53.05 10.74
CA LYS A 147 38.95 -53.21 10.97
C LYS A 147 39.33 -53.21 12.45
N TYR A 148 38.69 -52.36 13.25
CA TYR A 148 38.91 -52.32 14.70
C TYR A 148 38.45 -53.62 15.37
N ILE A 149 37.26 -54.11 15.03
CA ILE A 149 36.73 -55.39 15.51
C ILE A 149 37.65 -56.55 15.11
N GLU A 150 38.11 -56.60 13.85
CA GLU A 150 39.05 -57.60 13.37
C GLU A 150 40.38 -57.58 14.14
N ALA A 151 40.95 -56.38 14.38
CA ALA A 151 42.16 -56.23 15.17
C ALA A 151 41.97 -56.72 16.62
N ALA A 152 40.84 -56.37 17.24
CA ALA A 152 40.49 -56.83 18.59
C ALA A 152 40.33 -58.36 18.65
N LEU A 153 39.64 -58.96 17.67
CA LEU A 153 39.47 -60.42 17.57
C LEU A 153 40.81 -61.13 17.35
N ASN A 154 41.66 -60.61 16.47
CA ASN A 154 43.00 -61.17 16.23
C ASN A 154 43.87 -61.09 17.49
N SER A 155 43.82 -59.97 18.22
CA SER A 155 44.54 -59.78 19.48
C SER A 155 44.03 -60.73 20.57
N ALA A 156 42.71 -60.87 20.72
CA ALA A 156 42.10 -61.82 21.64
C ALA A 156 42.46 -63.27 21.29
N GLY A 157 42.41 -63.65 20.01
CA GLY A 157 42.82 -64.96 19.53
C GLY A 157 44.30 -65.27 19.79
N ALA A 158 45.19 -64.29 19.56
CA ALA A 158 46.60 -64.40 19.90
C ALA A 158 46.81 -64.56 21.41
N SER A 159 46.07 -63.79 22.21
CA SER A 159 46.10 -63.86 23.69
C SER A 159 45.59 -65.21 24.22
N MET A 160 44.54 -65.77 23.62
CA MET A 160 44.06 -67.12 23.97
C MET A 160 45.06 -68.20 23.58
N LYS A 161 45.65 -68.11 22.38
CA LYS A 161 46.70 -69.05 21.95
C LYS A 161 47.93 -69.00 22.84
N SER A 162 48.36 -67.81 23.25
CA SER A 162 49.50 -67.65 24.17
C SER A 162 49.18 -68.18 25.56
N ALA A 163 47.98 -67.90 26.10
CA ALA A 163 47.52 -68.47 27.37
C ALA A 163 47.43 -70.00 27.33
N TRP A 164 46.89 -70.58 26.25
CA TRP A 164 46.84 -72.04 26.05
C TRP A 164 48.23 -72.67 25.94
N LYS A 165 49.16 -72.04 25.20
CA LYS A 165 50.57 -72.48 25.18
C LYS A 165 51.23 -72.35 26.54
N GLY A 166 50.92 -71.31 27.31
CA GLY A 166 51.38 -71.15 28.69
C GLY A 166 50.88 -72.27 29.61
N LEU A 167 49.61 -72.65 29.50
CA LEU A 167 49.00 -73.78 30.23
C LEU A 167 49.57 -75.14 29.79
N SER A 168 49.71 -75.36 28.48
CA SER A 168 50.29 -76.58 27.89
C SER A 168 51.76 -76.76 28.25
N ASN A 169 52.58 -75.70 28.16
CA ASN A 169 53.98 -75.77 28.55
C ASN A 169 54.19 -75.90 30.07
N ASN A 170 53.19 -75.56 30.89
CA ASN A 170 53.24 -75.79 32.35
C ASN A 170 52.80 -77.21 32.75
N SER A 171 52.25 -78.02 31.84
CA SER A 171 51.90 -79.43 32.10
C SER A 171 53.12 -80.36 32.20
N ASN A 172 54.31 -79.91 31.77
CA ASN A 172 55.56 -80.68 31.83
C ASN A 172 56.56 -80.17 32.89
N LYS A 173 56.17 -79.23 33.76
CA LYS A 173 57.04 -78.73 34.84
C LYS A 173 56.75 -79.44 36.16
N VAL A 174 57.25 -80.68 36.26
CA VAL A 174 57.52 -81.31 37.57
C VAL A 174 58.83 -80.72 38.08
N HIS A 175 58.81 -80.08 39.24
CA HIS A 175 60.02 -79.59 39.90
C HIS A 175 60.73 -80.78 40.59
N PRO A 176 62.02 -81.08 40.30
CA PRO A 176 62.74 -82.12 41.01
C PRO A 176 63.10 -81.65 42.43
N SER A 177 62.96 -82.55 43.40
CA SER A 177 63.37 -82.40 44.81
C SER A 177 64.88 -82.60 44.99
#